data_AF-A0A7L3MTP3-F1
#
_entry.id   AF-A0A7L3MTP3-F1
#
_cell.length_a   1.000
_cell.length_b   1.000
_cell.length_c   1.000
_cell.angle_alpha   90.00
_cell.angle_beta   90.00
_cell.angle_gamma   90.00
#
_symmetry.space_group_name_H-M   'P 1'
#
loop_
_entity.id
_entity.type
_entity.pdbx_description
1 polymer ?
#
loop_
_entity_poly.entity_id
_entity_poly.type
_entity_poly.pdbx_seq_one_letter_code
_entity_poly.pdbx_strand_id
1 'polypeptide(L)'
;TGVEQLENTPSPRLVKTHLPVQLLPTSFWEKDCKIIYMARNPKDVVISYYYFHQMAKIHPDPGTKAEFLENFMAGKVAYGSWYDHVRGWWEKKQEKKILYLFYEDMKKDPRREVQKILQFLGKELAEGTVDRILHHTSFQEMKKNPAANYETMLPIFMDHSLSPFLRKGISGDWKNHFTVAQNERFDQHYQEHMAGSDLHFQMEV
;
A
#
# COMPACT_ATOMS: atom_id res chain seq x y z
N THR A 1 -12.06 -18.25 5.81
CA THR A 1 -10.86 -17.39 5.69
C THR A 1 -10.76 -16.77 4.31
N GLY A 2 -9.82 -15.84 4.05
CA GLY A 2 -9.59 -15.32 2.69
C GLY A 2 -9.14 -16.41 1.70
N VAL A 3 -8.48 -17.47 2.17
CA VAL A 3 -8.08 -18.61 1.34
C VAL A 3 -9.30 -19.41 0.87
N GLU A 4 -10.21 -19.77 1.77
CA GLU A 4 -11.47 -20.46 1.41
C GLU A 4 -12.32 -19.65 0.41
N GLN A 5 -12.33 -18.32 0.52
CA GLN A 5 -13.00 -17.48 -0.46
C GLN A 5 -12.36 -17.62 -1.85
N LEU A 6 -11.03 -17.64 -1.94
CA LEU A 6 -10.30 -17.78 -3.20
C LEU A 6 -10.41 -19.17 -3.83
N GLU A 7 -10.60 -20.22 -3.04
CA GLU A 7 -10.86 -21.58 -3.52
C GLU A 7 -12.19 -21.65 -4.28
N ASN A 8 -13.20 -20.89 -3.82
CA ASN A 8 -14.54 -20.87 -4.39
C ASN A 8 -14.75 -19.74 -5.43
N THR A 9 -13.76 -18.87 -5.66
CA THR A 9 -13.88 -17.77 -6.63
C THR A 9 -13.50 -18.25 -8.04
N PRO A 10 -14.37 -18.08 -9.06
CA PRO A 10 -14.03 -18.46 -10.43
C PRO A 10 -12.89 -17.60 -11.00
N SER A 11 -12.15 -18.15 -11.97
CA SER A 11 -11.14 -17.37 -12.68
C SER A 11 -11.78 -16.37 -13.67
N PRO A 12 -11.15 -15.20 -13.92
CA PRO A 12 -9.89 -14.71 -13.34
C PRO A 12 -10.06 -14.19 -11.90
N ARG A 13 -9.18 -14.64 -11.00
CA ARG A 13 -9.20 -14.24 -9.58
C ARG A 13 -8.27 -13.05 -9.33
N LEU A 14 -8.73 -12.10 -8.51
CA LEU A 14 -7.90 -11.03 -7.94
C LEU A 14 -7.53 -11.39 -6.51
N VAL A 15 -6.23 -11.38 -6.19
CA VAL A 15 -5.72 -11.74 -4.87
C VAL A 15 -5.00 -10.54 -4.26
N LYS A 16 -5.43 -10.14 -3.06
CA LYS A 16 -4.75 -9.14 -2.24
C LYS A 16 -3.81 -9.84 -1.25
N THR A 17 -2.58 -9.36 -1.12
CA THR A 17 -1.66 -9.77 -0.07
C THR A 17 -0.75 -8.62 0.33
N HIS A 18 -0.25 -8.67 1.56
CA HIS A 18 0.82 -7.80 2.07
C HIS A 18 2.06 -8.62 2.46
N LEU A 19 2.17 -9.87 1.99
CA LEU A 19 3.31 -10.71 2.30
C LEU A 19 4.58 -10.17 1.62
N PRO A 20 5.72 -10.19 2.33
CA PRO A 20 7.01 -9.93 1.70
C PRO A 20 7.33 -11.07 0.71
N VAL A 21 8.19 -10.78 -0.27
CA VAL A 21 8.42 -11.64 -1.44
C VAL A 21 8.77 -13.09 -1.07
N GLN A 22 9.55 -13.29 0.00
CA GLN A 22 9.99 -14.60 0.48
C GLN A 22 8.89 -15.44 1.12
N LEU A 23 7.74 -14.84 1.46
CA LEU A 23 6.59 -15.52 2.06
C LEU A 23 5.43 -15.71 1.08
N LEU A 24 5.52 -15.20 -0.15
CA LEU A 24 4.48 -15.44 -1.16
C LEU A 24 4.42 -16.95 -1.49
N PRO A 25 3.23 -17.58 -1.52
CA PRO A 25 3.11 -18.99 -1.86
C PRO A 25 3.77 -19.32 -3.21
N THR A 26 4.56 -20.40 -3.25
CA THR A 26 5.41 -20.72 -4.41
C THR A 26 4.60 -20.93 -5.70
N SER A 27 3.35 -21.35 -5.58
CA SER A 27 2.44 -21.56 -6.70
C SER A 27 2.21 -20.29 -7.55
N PHE A 28 2.32 -19.09 -6.98
CA PHE A 28 2.28 -17.84 -7.76
C PHE A 28 3.48 -17.71 -8.70
N TRP A 29 4.66 -18.17 -8.27
CA TRP A 29 5.89 -18.15 -9.05
C TRP A 29 5.93 -19.26 -10.10
N GLU A 30 5.46 -20.45 -9.73
CA GLU A 30 5.40 -21.64 -10.60
C GLU A 30 4.38 -21.46 -11.74
N LYS A 31 3.25 -20.80 -11.46
CA LYS A 31 2.20 -20.50 -12.44
C LYS A 31 2.41 -19.17 -13.17
N ASP A 32 3.53 -18.51 -12.93
CA ASP A 32 3.92 -17.24 -13.58
C ASP A 32 2.79 -16.19 -13.56
N CYS A 33 2.17 -16.02 -12.39
CA CYS A 33 1.05 -15.10 -12.21
C CYS A 33 1.51 -13.65 -12.41
N LYS A 34 0.64 -12.83 -13.03
CA LYS A 34 0.83 -11.37 -13.08
C LYS A 34 0.65 -10.78 -11.68
N ILE A 35 1.58 -9.95 -11.24
CA ILE A 35 1.52 -9.26 -9.95
C ILE A 35 1.61 -7.75 -10.18
N ILE A 36 0.77 -6.99 -9.48
CA ILE A 36 0.91 -5.53 -9.38
C ILE A 36 1.35 -5.23 -7.95
N TYR A 37 2.53 -4.63 -7.81
CA TYR A 37 3.05 -4.17 -6.52
C TYR A 37 2.91 -2.65 -6.43
N MET A 38 2.32 -2.16 -5.36
CA MET A 38 2.14 -0.73 -5.11
C MET A 38 2.98 -0.32 -3.90
N ALA A 39 3.98 0.52 -4.13
CA ALA A 39 4.82 1.09 -3.10
C ALA A 39 4.37 2.52 -2.75
N ARG A 40 4.73 2.98 -1.56
CA ARG A 40 4.44 4.34 -1.09
C ARG A 40 5.59 4.81 -0.21
N ASN A 41 5.87 6.12 -0.20
CA ASN A 41 6.91 6.69 0.65
C ASN A 41 6.73 6.31 2.13
N PRO A 42 7.81 5.99 2.85
CA PRO A 42 7.72 5.33 4.15
C PRO A 42 7.20 6.26 5.25
N LYS A 43 7.43 7.57 5.13
CA LYS A 43 6.98 8.56 6.11
C LYS A 43 5.45 8.66 6.13
N ASP A 44 4.81 8.70 4.97
CA ASP A 44 3.35 8.62 4.91
C ASP A 44 2.80 7.24 5.29
N VAL A 45 3.54 6.16 4.96
CA VAL A 45 3.14 4.80 5.34
C VAL A 45 3.05 4.69 6.85
N VAL A 46 4.07 5.10 7.62
CA VAL A 46 4.05 4.98 9.08
C VAL A 46 2.92 5.78 9.71
N ILE A 47 2.61 6.98 9.18
CA ILE A 47 1.45 7.76 9.65
C ILE A 47 0.14 7.05 9.35
N SER A 48 -0.05 6.58 8.11
CA SER A 48 -1.26 5.86 7.74
C SER A 48 -1.42 4.59 8.58
N TYR A 49 -0.32 3.91 8.86
CA TYR A 49 -0.32 2.64 9.57
C TYR A 49 -0.59 2.80 11.07
N TYR A 50 -0.12 3.90 11.67
CA TYR A 50 -0.47 4.29 13.03
C TYR A 50 -1.98 4.42 13.21
N TYR A 51 -2.63 5.21 12.35
CA TYR A 51 -4.08 5.39 12.39
C TYR A 51 -4.85 4.09 12.08
N PHE A 52 -4.29 3.23 11.22
CA PHE A 52 -4.87 1.91 10.96
C PHE A 52 -4.80 1.00 12.19
N HIS A 53 -3.70 1.01 12.97
CA HIS A 53 -3.62 0.26 14.22
C HIS A 53 -4.63 0.75 15.28
N GLN A 54 -4.94 2.04 15.31
CA GLN A 54 -5.96 2.57 16.23
C GLN A 54 -7.37 2.03 15.90
N MET A 55 -7.73 1.99 14.61
CA MET A 55 -9.08 1.63 14.19
C MET A 55 -9.29 0.12 13.96
N ALA A 56 -8.28 -0.60 13.46
CA ALA A 56 -8.39 -2.02 13.12
C ALA A 56 -7.99 -2.92 14.31
N LYS A 57 -8.97 -3.57 14.91
CA LYS A 57 -8.85 -4.29 16.19
C LYS A 57 -8.06 -5.61 16.13
N ILE A 58 -7.63 -6.02 14.93
CA ILE A 58 -6.69 -7.13 14.76
C ILE A 58 -5.27 -6.78 15.21
N HIS A 59 -4.96 -5.48 15.27
CA HIS A 59 -3.65 -4.99 15.66
C HIS A 59 -3.58 -4.70 17.16
N PRO A 60 -2.39 -4.83 17.77
CA PRO A 60 -2.17 -4.36 19.13
C PRO A 60 -2.29 -2.82 19.20
N ASP A 61 -2.46 -2.30 20.40
CA ASP A 61 -2.41 -0.86 20.65
C ASP A 61 -1.09 -0.27 20.10
N PRO A 62 -1.15 0.72 19.20
CA PRO A 62 0.07 1.32 18.63
C PRO A 62 0.85 2.20 19.62
N GLY A 63 0.28 2.51 20.79
CA GLY A 63 0.88 3.45 21.74
C GLY A 63 0.93 4.88 21.19
N THR A 64 1.97 5.61 21.57
CA THR A 64 2.20 6.97 21.06
C THR A 64 2.74 6.93 19.62
N LYS A 65 2.53 8.01 18.86
CA LYS A 65 3.10 8.15 17.52
C LYS A 65 4.63 8.02 17.50
N ALA A 66 5.30 8.49 18.55
CA ALA A 66 6.75 8.39 18.66
C ALA A 66 7.20 6.93 18.85
N GLU A 67 6.57 6.18 19.77
CA GLU A 67 6.86 4.75 19.96
C GLU A 67 6.56 3.93 18.69
N PHE A 68 5.44 4.23 18.02
CA PHE A 68 5.10 3.55 16.77
C PHE A 68 6.11 3.82 15.66
N LEU A 69 6.64 5.05 15.56
CA LEU A 69 7.69 5.39 14.61
C LEU A 69 8.96 4.55 14.84
N GLU A 70 9.36 4.39 16.10
CA GLU A 70 10.51 3.55 16.46
C GLU A 70 10.28 2.07 16.11
N ASN A 71 9.09 1.54 16.43
CA ASN A 71 8.72 0.18 16.06
C ASN A 71 8.70 -0.03 14.55
N PHE A 72 8.19 0.94 13.79
CA PHE A 72 8.19 0.90 12.34
C PHE A 72 9.61 0.90 11.77
N MET A 73 10.49 1.80 12.24
CA MET A 73 11.90 1.85 11.84
C MET A 73 12.62 0.53 12.14
N ALA A 74 12.34 -0.08 13.29
CA ALA A 74 12.91 -1.37 13.70
C ALA A 74 12.26 -2.59 13.01
N GLY A 75 11.26 -2.40 12.13
CA GLY A 75 10.51 -3.49 11.49
C GLY A 75 9.66 -4.32 12.45
N LYS A 76 9.37 -3.80 13.66
CA LYS A 76 8.55 -4.44 14.71
C LYS A 76 7.07 -4.11 14.55
N VAL A 77 6.56 -4.23 13.33
CA VAL A 77 5.15 -4.05 12.97
C VAL A 77 4.67 -5.23 12.14
N ALA A 78 3.36 -5.39 11.94
CA ALA A 78 2.88 -6.48 11.11
C ALA A 78 3.46 -6.37 9.68
N TYR A 79 3.79 -7.51 9.09
CA TYR A 79 4.52 -7.63 7.80
C TYR A 79 5.99 -7.17 7.82
N GLY A 80 6.52 -6.73 8.95
CA GLY A 80 7.96 -6.54 9.17
C GLY A 80 8.51 -5.21 8.66
N SER A 81 9.79 -5.23 8.26
CA SER A 81 10.53 -4.07 7.75
C SER A 81 9.94 -3.58 6.43
N TRP A 82 9.50 -2.32 6.38
CA TRP A 82 9.10 -1.68 5.13
C TRP A 82 10.23 -1.67 4.11
N TYR A 83 11.47 -1.47 4.56
CA TYR A 83 12.67 -1.39 3.71
C TYR A 83 12.90 -2.71 2.96
N ASP A 84 12.93 -3.81 3.70
CA ASP A 84 13.13 -5.15 3.11
C ASP A 84 11.96 -5.52 2.20
N HIS A 85 10.75 -5.12 2.59
CA HIS A 85 9.55 -5.38 1.81
C HIS A 85 9.62 -4.69 0.44
N VAL A 86 9.85 -3.37 0.40
CA VAL A 86 9.87 -2.63 -0.88
C VAL A 86 11.07 -3.01 -1.74
N ARG A 87 12.23 -3.29 -1.14
CA ARG A 87 13.44 -3.72 -1.85
C ARG A 87 13.32 -5.12 -2.42
N GLY A 88 12.86 -6.09 -1.63
CA GLY A 88 12.70 -7.47 -2.09
C GLY A 88 11.73 -7.58 -3.27
N TRP A 89 10.62 -6.85 -3.23
CA TRP A 89 9.70 -6.77 -4.37
C TRP A 89 10.27 -6.00 -5.56
N TRP A 90 11.10 -4.98 -5.32
CA TRP A 90 11.75 -4.21 -6.38
C TRP A 90 12.83 -5.01 -7.12
N GLU A 91 13.60 -5.82 -6.42
CA GLU A 91 14.58 -6.73 -7.02
C GLU A 91 13.85 -7.83 -7.79
N LYS A 92 12.80 -8.42 -7.21
CA LYS A 92 12.05 -9.52 -7.85
C LYS A 92 11.40 -9.14 -9.17
N LYS A 93 11.08 -7.86 -9.39
CA LYS A 93 10.50 -7.37 -10.65
C LYS A 93 11.40 -7.59 -11.86
N GLN A 94 12.71 -7.78 -11.65
CA GLN A 94 13.65 -8.08 -12.74
C GLN A 94 13.52 -9.52 -13.25
N GLU A 95 12.95 -10.41 -12.45
CA GLU A 95 12.88 -11.86 -12.74
C GLU A 95 11.46 -12.35 -13.06
N LYS A 96 10.43 -11.62 -12.61
CA LYS A 96 9.03 -12.07 -12.64
C LYS A 96 8.12 -11.00 -13.25
N LYS A 97 6.92 -11.42 -13.66
CA LYS A 97 5.87 -10.53 -14.21
C LYS A 97 5.27 -9.65 -13.11
N ILE A 98 6.02 -8.63 -12.69
CA ILE A 98 5.63 -7.68 -11.66
C ILE A 98 5.58 -6.27 -12.28
N LEU A 99 4.40 -5.65 -12.24
CA LEU A 99 4.26 -4.21 -12.46
C LEU A 99 4.46 -3.50 -11.12
N TYR A 100 5.57 -2.78 -10.98
CA TYR A 100 5.88 -2.00 -9.78
C TYR A 100 5.41 -0.55 -9.98
N LEU A 101 4.50 -0.08 -9.11
CA LEU A 101 3.89 1.24 -9.15
C LEU A 101 4.16 2.01 -7.86
N PHE A 102 4.06 3.32 -7.94
CA PHE A 102 4.19 4.23 -6.80
C PHE A 102 2.88 4.94 -6.55
N TYR A 103 2.46 5.01 -5.29
CA TYR A 103 1.30 5.75 -4.84
C TYR A 103 1.41 7.23 -5.25
N GLU A 104 2.61 7.79 -5.18
CA GLU A 104 2.89 9.18 -5.52
C GLU A 104 2.66 9.45 -7.00
N ASP A 105 3.08 8.54 -7.88
CA ASP A 105 2.80 8.66 -9.31
C ASP A 105 1.29 8.54 -9.58
N MET A 106 0.59 7.70 -8.81
CA MET A 106 -0.87 7.60 -8.90
C MET A 106 -1.60 8.86 -8.42
N LYS A 107 -1.00 9.60 -7.49
CA LYS A 107 -1.51 10.91 -7.08
C LYS A 107 -1.23 11.98 -8.13
N LYS A 108 -0.06 11.92 -8.79
CA LYS A 108 0.41 12.92 -9.74
C LYS A 108 -0.28 12.83 -11.10
N ASP A 109 -0.36 11.63 -11.67
CA ASP A 109 -0.98 11.36 -12.96
C ASP A 109 -1.70 10.01 -12.95
N PRO A 110 -2.91 9.95 -12.39
CA PRO A 110 -3.64 8.69 -12.28
C PRO A 110 -3.99 8.09 -13.64
N ARG A 111 -4.14 8.90 -14.69
CA ARG A 111 -4.46 8.41 -16.04
C ARG A 111 -3.32 7.58 -16.60
N ARG A 112 -2.10 8.12 -16.56
CA ARG A 112 -0.90 7.42 -17.05
C ARG A 112 -0.70 6.08 -16.36
N GLU A 113 -0.81 6.05 -15.05
CA GLU A 113 -0.60 4.83 -14.27
C GLU A 113 -1.74 3.80 -14.47
N VAL A 114 -3.00 4.24 -14.61
CA VAL A 114 -4.11 3.34 -15.02
C VAL A 114 -3.82 2.74 -16.40
N GLN A 115 -3.30 3.52 -17.35
CA GLN A 115 -2.90 3.00 -18.67
C GLN A 115 -1.79 1.95 -18.57
N LYS A 116 -0.78 2.14 -17.69
CA LYS A 116 0.25 1.11 -17.43
C LYS A 116 -0.37 -0.19 -16.90
N ILE A 117 -1.33 -0.10 -15.98
CA ILE A 117 -2.05 -1.28 -15.46
C ILE A 117 -2.78 -2.00 -16.59
N LEU A 118 -3.50 -1.27 -17.45
CA LEU A 118 -4.24 -1.86 -18.57
C LEU A 118 -3.32 -2.55 -19.57
N GLN A 119 -2.20 -1.90 -19.93
CA GLN A 119 -1.18 -2.49 -20.79
C GLN A 119 -0.61 -3.77 -20.17
N PHE A 120 -0.26 -3.74 -18.89
CA PHE A 120 0.26 -4.90 -18.17
C PHE A 120 -0.75 -6.05 -18.10
N LEU A 121 -2.02 -5.74 -17.91
CA LEU A 121 -3.10 -6.73 -17.91
C LEU A 121 -3.43 -7.25 -19.32
N GLY A 122 -2.99 -6.55 -20.38
CA GLY A 122 -3.32 -6.88 -21.77
C GLY A 122 -4.79 -6.59 -22.08
N LYS A 123 -5.33 -5.48 -21.57
CA LYS A 123 -6.72 -5.08 -21.74
C LYS A 123 -6.82 -3.88 -22.67
N GLU A 124 -7.55 -4.07 -23.75
CA GLU A 124 -8.08 -2.96 -24.55
C GLU A 124 -9.44 -2.56 -24.00
N LEU A 125 -9.67 -1.25 -23.84
CA LEU A 125 -10.91 -0.73 -23.30
C LEU A 125 -11.63 0.13 -24.34
N ALA A 126 -12.96 0.12 -24.28
CA ALA A 126 -13.77 1.06 -25.03
C ALA A 126 -13.47 2.50 -24.61
N GLU A 127 -13.65 3.44 -25.54
CA GLU A 127 -13.52 4.88 -25.31
C GLU A 127 -14.30 5.34 -24.07
N GLY A 128 -13.74 6.28 -23.31
CA GLY A 128 -14.34 6.78 -22.06
C GLY A 128 -14.29 5.81 -20.87
N THR A 129 -13.88 4.55 -21.03
CA THR A 129 -13.79 3.62 -19.88
C THR A 129 -12.69 4.02 -18.90
N VAL A 130 -11.57 4.55 -19.38
CA VAL A 130 -10.51 5.09 -18.52
C VAL A 130 -11.04 6.24 -17.66
N ASP A 131 -11.86 7.13 -18.22
CA ASP A 131 -12.44 8.27 -17.48
C ASP A 131 -13.37 7.80 -16.37
N ARG A 132 -14.17 6.76 -16.64
CA ARG A 132 -15.02 6.13 -15.62
C ARG A 132 -14.21 5.49 -14.51
N ILE A 133 -13.13 4.77 -14.86
CA ILE A 133 -12.22 4.21 -13.85
C ILE A 133 -11.69 5.34 -12.97
N LEU A 134 -11.12 6.39 -13.57
CA LEU A 134 -10.55 7.53 -12.85
C LEU A 134 -11.56 8.21 -11.92
N HIS A 135 -12.81 8.38 -12.38
CA HIS A 135 -13.88 8.95 -11.58
C HIS A 135 -14.21 8.05 -10.36
N HIS A 136 -14.53 6.78 -10.60
CA HIS A 136 -14.97 5.85 -9.55
C HIS A 136 -13.86 5.44 -8.58
N THR A 137 -12.60 5.47 -9.00
CA THR A 137 -11.44 5.20 -8.14
C THR A 137 -10.82 6.47 -7.55
N SER A 138 -11.43 7.64 -7.76
CA SER A 138 -11.01 8.85 -7.08
C SER A 138 -11.27 8.74 -5.58
N PHE A 139 -10.44 9.39 -4.76
CA PHE A 139 -10.55 9.30 -3.31
C PHE A 139 -11.94 9.71 -2.79
N GLN A 140 -12.51 10.78 -3.34
CA GLN A 140 -13.82 11.29 -2.92
C GLN A 140 -14.95 10.31 -3.24
N GLU A 141 -14.91 9.67 -4.41
CA GLU A 141 -15.92 8.69 -4.80
C GLU A 141 -15.76 7.37 -4.04
N MET A 142 -14.53 6.89 -3.86
CA MET A 142 -14.27 5.71 -3.03
C MET A 142 -14.70 5.92 -1.57
N LYS A 143 -14.51 7.12 -1.02
CA LYS A 143 -14.88 7.45 0.36
C LYS A 143 -16.38 7.35 0.61
N LYS A 144 -17.19 7.70 -0.40
CA LYS A 144 -18.66 7.60 -0.35
C LYS A 144 -19.17 6.18 -0.64
N ASN A 145 -18.34 5.29 -1.17
CA ASN A 145 -18.76 3.98 -1.65
C ASN A 145 -18.61 2.90 -0.56
N PRO A 146 -19.72 2.32 -0.04
CA PRO A 146 -19.67 1.28 1.00
C PRO A 146 -18.94 0.00 0.57
N ALA A 147 -18.81 -0.24 -0.74
CA ALA A 147 -18.07 -1.38 -1.28
C ALA A 147 -16.53 -1.17 -1.27
N ALA A 148 -16.06 0.06 -0.99
CA ALA A 148 -14.64 0.41 -1.04
C ALA A 148 -14.11 1.06 0.26
N ASN A 149 -14.99 1.66 1.07
CA ASN A 149 -14.59 2.47 2.23
C ASN A 149 -14.47 1.68 3.54
N TYR A 150 -14.79 0.39 3.55
CA TYR A 150 -14.79 -0.53 4.70
C TYR A 150 -15.83 -0.24 5.80
N GLU A 151 -16.76 0.70 5.62
CA GLU A 151 -17.76 1.04 6.65
C GLU A 151 -18.80 -0.07 6.89
N THR A 152 -18.86 -1.08 6.03
CA THR A 152 -19.67 -2.30 6.24
C THR A 152 -19.05 -3.28 7.24
N MET A 153 -17.79 -3.08 7.63
CA MET A 153 -17.13 -3.87 8.67
C MET A 153 -17.70 -3.55 10.05
N LEU A 154 -17.94 -4.58 10.86
CA LEU A 154 -18.41 -4.39 12.22
C LEU A 154 -17.35 -3.65 13.08
N PRO A 155 -17.75 -2.80 14.05
CA PRO A 155 -16.83 -2.07 14.93
C PRO A 155 -15.83 -2.94 15.70
N ILE A 156 -16.19 -4.20 15.98
CA ILE A 156 -15.29 -5.17 16.61
C ILE A 156 -14.08 -5.54 15.74
N PHE A 157 -14.16 -5.30 14.42
CA PHE A 157 -13.05 -5.49 13.49
C PHE A 157 -12.41 -4.15 13.09
N MET A 158 -13.23 -3.15 12.76
CA MET A 158 -12.77 -1.82 12.35
C MET A 158 -13.68 -0.74 12.95
N ASP A 159 -13.13 0.05 13.87
CA ASP A 159 -13.83 1.15 14.52
C ASP A 159 -13.54 2.48 13.82
N HIS A 160 -14.39 2.81 12.85
CA HIS A 160 -14.26 4.01 12.03
C HIS A 160 -14.44 5.33 12.81
N SER A 161 -14.94 5.28 14.07
CA SER A 161 -15.05 6.47 14.92
C SER A 161 -13.68 6.98 15.42
N LEU A 162 -12.70 6.08 15.54
CA LEU A 162 -11.32 6.41 15.93
C LEU A 162 -10.53 6.96 14.74
N SER A 163 -10.64 6.29 13.59
CA SER A 163 -10.09 6.76 12.33
C SER A 163 -10.80 6.08 11.15
N PRO A 164 -11.26 6.83 10.13
CA PRO A 164 -11.83 6.21 8.94
C PRO A 164 -10.73 5.55 8.08
N PHE A 165 -11.04 4.40 7.48
CA PHE A 165 -10.12 3.69 6.58
C PHE A 165 -9.64 4.58 5.42
N LEU A 166 -10.57 5.27 4.74
CA LEU A 166 -10.26 6.31 3.77
C LEU A 166 -10.05 7.67 4.48
N ARG A 167 -8.88 7.80 5.12
CA ARG A 167 -8.51 8.93 5.99
C ARG A 167 -8.32 10.25 5.23
N LYS A 168 -7.18 10.43 4.56
CA LYS A 168 -6.83 11.68 3.83
C LYS A 168 -6.57 11.49 2.33
N GLY A 169 -5.95 10.39 1.91
CA GLY A 169 -5.73 10.10 0.49
C GLY A 169 -4.82 11.11 -0.24
N ILE A 170 -3.85 11.69 0.48
CA ILE A 170 -2.86 12.66 -0.04
C ILE A 170 -1.45 12.11 0.16
N SER A 171 -0.47 12.64 -0.59
CA SER A 171 0.96 12.47 -0.33
C SER A 171 1.48 13.65 0.52
N GLY A 172 2.42 13.40 1.43
CA GLY A 172 3.05 14.44 2.26
C GLY A 172 2.37 14.72 3.60
N ASP A 173 1.41 13.89 4.04
CA ASP A 173 0.74 14.10 5.33
C ASP A 173 1.69 13.92 6.52
N TRP A 174 2.79 13.20 6.33
CA TRP A 174 3.84 13.05 7.34
C TRP A 174 4.35 14.39 7.90
N LYS A 175 4.34 15.46 7.11
CA LYS A 175 4.75 16.82 7.55
C LYS A 175 3.88 17.37 8.68
N ASN A 176 2.63 16.92 8.78
CA ASN A 176 1.71 17.32 9.86
C ASN A 176 1.91 16.52 11.15
N HIS A 177 2.84 15.57 11.15
CA HIS A 177 2.97 14.58 12.22
C HIS A 177 4.39 14.43 12.74
N PHE A 178 5.39 14.54 11.88
CA PHE A 178 6.79 14.44 12.27
C PHE A 178 7.24 15.76 12.90
N THR A 179 7.92 15.67 14.03
CA THR A 179 8.78 16.78 14.48
C THR A 179 10.03 16.86 13.59
N VAL A 180 10.72 18.01 13.60
CA VAL A 180 11.99 18.16 12.87
C VAL A 180 13.00 17.09 13.28
N ALA A 181 13.17 16.86 14.58
CA ALA A 181 14.08 15.84 15.11
C ALA A 181 13.69 14.40 14.68
N GLN A 182 12.39 14.08 14.67
CA GLN A 182 11.93 12.78 14.16
C GLN A 182 12.21 12.64 12.66
N ASN A 183 12.04 13.72 11.90
CA ASN A 183 12.30 13.72 10.46
C ASN A 183 13.79 13.49 10.16
N GLU A 184 14.67 14.24 10.80
CA GLU A 184 16.13 14.12 10.61
C GLU A 184 16.62 12.71 10.96
N ARG A 185 16.17 12.18 12.10
CA ARG A 185 16.49 10.81 12.53
C ARG A 185 15.97 9.78 11.52
N PHE A 186 14.74 9.94 11.05
CA PHE A 186 14.15 9.03 10.07
C PHE A 186 14.90 9.09 8.73
N ASP A 187 15.30 10.29 8.28
CA ASP A 187 16.03 10.47 7.04
C ASP A 187 17.41 9.80 7.08
N GLN A 188 18.14 9.93 8.20
CA GLN A 188 19.39 9.21 8.39
C GLN A 188 19.18 7.69 8.33
N HIS A 189 18.22 7.18 9.10
CA HIS A 189 17.90 5.75 9.12
C HIS A 189 17.47 5.23 7.73
N TYR A 190 16.66 6.01 7.01
CA TYR A 190 16.22 5.68 5.66
C TYR A 190 17.39 5.60 4.68
N GLN A 191 18.31 6.57 4.73
CA GLN A 191 19.50 6.58 3.87
C GLN A 191 20.37 5.34 4.12
N GLU A 192 20.59 4.96 5.37
CA GLU A 192 21.36 3.76 5.74
C GLU A 192 20.71 2.47 5.19
N HIS A 193 19.38 2.34 5.32
CA HIS A 193 18.67 1.11 4.92
C HIS A 193 18.38 1.01 3.42
N MET A 194 18.29 2.15 2.73
CA MET A 194 18.07 2.21 1.28
C MET A 194 19.38 2.37 0.50
N ALA A 195 20.53 2.48 1.18
CA ALA A 195 21.84 2.57 0.54
C ALA A 195 22.06 1.40 -0.43
N GLY A 196 22.57 1.74 -1.62
CA GLY A 196 22.85 0.76 -2.68
C GLY A 196 21.63 0.32 -3.50
N SER A 197 20.42 0.79 -3.18
CA SER A 197 19.24 0.56 -4.01
C SER A 197 19.05 1.69 -5.03
N ASP A 198 18.63 1.33 -6.25
CA ASP A 198 18.16 2.27 -7.29
C ASP A 198 16.66 2.61 -7.15
N LEU A 199 16.02 2.15 -6.07
CA LEU A 199 14.64 2.45 -5.76
C LEU A 199 14.51 3.85 -5.13
N HIS A 200 13.78 4.73 -5.79
CA HIS A 200 13.58 6.11 -5.33
C HIS A 200 12.11 6.41 -5.02
N PHE A 201 11.87 7.13 -3.93
CA PHE A 201 10.54 7.55 -3.50
C PHE A 201 10.44 9.08 -3.48
N GLN A 202 9.32 9.60 -3.98
CA GLN A 202 8.93 10.99 -3.79
C GLN A 202 8.31 11.11 -2.38
N MET A 203 8.84 12.00 -1.53
CA MET A 203 8.29 12.19 -0.18
C MET A 203 7.02 13.07 -0.18
N GLU A 204 6.75 13.73 -1.30
CA GLU A 204 5.56 14.55 -1.56
C GLU A 204 5.29 14.64 -3.06
N VAL A 205 4.06 15.00 -3.43
CA VAL A 205 3.59 15.17 -4.82
C VAL A 205 3.12 16.60 -5.02
#